data_AF-A0AAN0JE22-F1
#
_entry.id   AF-A0AAN0JE22-F1
#
_cell.length_a   1.000
_cell.length_b   1.000
_cell.length_c   1.000
_cell.angle_alpha   90.00
_cell.angle_beta   90.00
_cell.angle_gamma   90.00
#
_symmetry.space_group_name_H-M   'P 1'
#
loop_
_entity.id
_entity.type
_entity.pdbx_description
1 polymer ?
#
loop_
_entity_poly.entity_id
_entity_poly.type
_entity_poly.pdbx_seq_one_letter_code
_entity_poly.pdbx_strand_id
1 'polypeptide(L)'
;MVLQAEKKEKDKLEKQLIGYYERLTANYERLTGDLRQISSQVTGLENALSLKEREFNDCTEVLKEAIRSRDEQLVKQQKNNMELLKKRETDLKEKHSTKLSEAKKEFESKLDEYESKLFIMEKEYKANLSRMKEEYEAKILATTENYEEQLSISREECEIRVAEVMEELTLKSRQALENAIVSKNEILSSFQSLPIASIPSYKAQNEMIQAHYLSQRGNMKKGDRWYLVDVEWFRQWKKYTGFDSWDQDSAGQASAHPGPIFNGTLFIERLFIGNVSETLKDHLIEEQHYALLPELAWNLLLSWYGLSVGSRPIIRTVVEYGSCTKHLNVEVYLIDLQLYLHPNTNNIKRHSFSRADAVSCIMTVIKEQFNIPDTTECRLWQHYMSGNYELLTDVEQAISDAGIYGSQKIALEIRNPDGTWPKSKTK
;
A
#
# COMPACT_ATOMS: atom_id res chain seq x y z
N MET A 1 58.23 115.03 -78.57
CA MET A 1 57.10 114.87 -77.61
C MET A 1 56.64 113.42 -77.49
N VAL A 2 56.39 112.69 -78.57
CA VAL A 2 55.93 111.26 -78.53
C VAL A 2 56.91 110.34 -77.79
N LEU A 3 58.20 110.39 -78.12
CA LEU A 3 59.27 109.61 -77.47
C LEU A 3 59.39 109.82 -75.95
N GLN A 4 58.95 110.97 -75.42
CA GLN A 4 59.02 111.29 -73.99
C GLN A 4 57.83 110.71 -73.21
N ALA A 5 56.65 110.61 -73.84
CA ALA A 5 55.46 110.00 -73.26
C ALA A 5 55.58 108.47 -73.23
N GLU A 6 56.06 107.86 -74.33
CA GLU A 6 56.31 106.41 -74.42
C GLU A 6 57.36 105.95 -73.40
N LYS A 7 58.42 106.74 -73.18
CA LYS A 7 59.42 106.44 -72.14
C LYS A 7 58.82 106.46 -70.74
N LYS A 8 57.95 107.44 -70.44
CA LYS A 8 57.31 107.57 -69.13
C LYS A 8 56.28 106.45 -68.87
N GLU A 9 55.60 105.99 -69.91
CA GLU A 9 54.67 104.87 -69.84
C GLU A 9 55.39 103.52 -69.70
N LYS A 10 56.50 103.34 -70.43
CA LYS A 10 57.42 102.21 -70.24
C LYS A 10 57.96 102.16 -68.81
N ASP A 11 58.47 103.28 -68.27
CA ASP A 11 58.98 103.34 -66.89
C ASP A 11 57.88 103.03 -65.86
N LYS A 12 56.62 103.41 -66.14
CA LYS A 12 55.46 103.10 -65.29
C LYS A 12 55.11 101.61 -65.33
N LEU A 13 55.08 101.01 -66.51
CA LEU A 13 54.82 99.58 -66.70
C LEU A 13 55.94 98.73 -66.10
N GLU A 14 57.21 99.13 -66.26
CA GLU A 14 58.35 98.47 -65.62
C GLU A 14 58.23 98.51 -64.09
N LYS A 15 57.87 99.65 -63.49
CA LYS A 15 57.61 99.74 -62.04
C LYS A 15 56.44 98.86 -61.58
N GLN A 16 55.35 98.80 -62.36
CA GLN A 16 54.22 97.93 -62.05
C GLN A 16 54.58 96.45 -62.15
N LEU A 17 55.37 96.09 -63.16
CA LEU A 17 55.87 94.73 -63.38
C LEU A 17 56.82 94.32 -62.24
N ILE A 18 57.77 95.18 -61.86
CA ILE A 18 58.67 94.97 -60.71
C ILE A 18 57.85 94.77 -59.43
N GLY A 19 56.89 95.66 -59.13
CA GLY A 19 56.04 95.53 -57.94
C GLY A 19 55.11 94.31 -57.98
N TYR A 20 54.73 93.80 -59.16
CA TYR A 20 54.03 92.52 -59.29
C TYR A 20 54.97 91.34 -59.00
N TYR A 21 56.17 91.34 -59.58
CA TYR A 21 57.21 90.32 -59.32
C TYR A 21 57.58 90.27 -57.84
N GLU A 22 57.83 91.40 -57.18
CA GLU A 22 58.16 91.46 -55.75
C GLU A 22 57.05 90.88 -54.87
N ARG A 23 55.77 91.19 -55.16
CA ARG A 23 54.63 90.61 -54.43
C ARG A 23 54.47 89.12 -54.69
N LEU A 24 54.68 88.66 -55.93
CA LEU A 24 54.61 87.25 -56.29
C LEU A 24 55.73 86.46 -55.59
N THR A 25 56.95 86.99 -55.56
CA THR A 25 58.10 86.41 -54.84
C THR A 25 57.83 86.36 -53.34
N ALA A 26 57.34 87.45 -52.73
CA ALA A 26 57.00 87.45 -51.31
C ALA A 26 55.89 86.44 -50.95
N ASN A 27 54.87 86.30 -51.80
CA ASN A 27 53.84 85.28 -51.61
C ASN A 27 54.39 83.85 -51.78
N TYR A 28 55.27 83.63 -52.76
CA TYR A 28 55.93 82.34 -52.95
C TYR A 28 56.79 81.94 -51.75
N GLU A 29 57.61 82.88 -51.24
CA GLU A 29 58.43 82.66 -50.04
C GLU A 29 57.56 82.36 -48.81
N ARG A 30 56.47 83.10 -48.62
CA ARG A 30 55.50 82.86 -47.53
C ARG A 30 54.86 81.49 -47.64
N LEU A 31 54.33 81.13 -48.82
CA LEU A 31 53.69 79.82 -49.04
C LEU A 31 54.69 78.67 -48.87
N THR A 32 55.95 78.87 -49.27
CA THR A 32 57.02 77.88 -49.05
C THR A 32 57.34 77.73 -47.56
N GLY A 33 57.33 78.83 -46.80
CA GLY A 33 57.46 78.82 -45.34
C GLY A 33 56.31 78.07 -44.66
N ASP A 34 55.07 78.39 -45.02
CA ASP A 34 53.87 77.74 -44.51
C ASP A 34 53.87 76.23 -44.84
N LEU A 35 54.26 75.85 -46.06
CA LEU A 35 54.37 74.44 -46.47
C LEU A 35 55.42 73.68 -45.65
N ARG A 36 56.58 74.30 -45.37
CA ARG A 36 57.60 73.70 -44.48
C ARG A 36 57.08 73.51 -43.07
N GLN A 37 56.35 74.49 -42.53
CA GLN A 37 55.76 74.40 -41.20
C GLN A 37 54.72 73.28 -41.14
N ILE A 38 53.80 73.21 -42.10
CA ILE A 38 52.79 72.15 -42.20
C ILE A 38 53.45 70.78 -42.34
N SER A 39 54.46 70.64 -43.21
CA SER A 39 55.20 69.38 -43.38
C SER A 39 55.85 68.93 -42.06
N SER A 40 56.45 69.85 -41.31
CA SER A 40 57.01 69.53 -39.98
C SER A 40 55.95 69.11 -38.97
N GLN A 41 54.77 69.73 -39.01
CA GLN A 41 53.64 69.36 -38.14
C GLN A 41 53.09 67.98 -38.50
N VAL A 42 52.93 67.67 -39.79
CA VAL A 42 52.49 66.36 -40.27
C VAL A 42 53.47 65.27 -39.82
N THR A 43 54.77 65.45 -40.03
CA THR A 43 55.77 64.47 -39.55
C THR A 43 55.74 64.31 -38.03
N GLY A 44 55.49 65.40 -37.27
CA GLY A 44 55.31 65.34 -35.83
C GLY A 44 54.09 64.49 -35.41
N LEU A 45 52.97 64.66 -36.10
CA LEU A 45 51.74 63.90 -35.87
C LEU A 45 51.88 62.43 -36.27
N GLU A 46 52.54 62.14 -37.40
CA GLU A 46 52.83 60.76 -37.84
C GLU A 46 53.68 60.01 -36.82
N ASN A 47 54.72 60.65 -36.29
CA ASN A 47 55.55 60.07 -35.23
C ASN A 47 54.77 59.84 -33.93
N ALA A 48 53.91 60.79 -33.54
CA ALA A 48 53.06 60.64 -32.37
C ALA A 48 52.04 59.51 -32.53
N LEU A 49 51.43 59.38 -33.72
CA LEU A 49 50.51 58.29 -34.04
C LEU A 49 51.22 56.94 -33.97
N SER A 50 52.39 56.81 -34.60
CA SER A 50 53.19 55.58 -34.55
C SER A 50 53.59 55.18 -33.12
N LEU A 51 53.91 56.16 -32.27
CA LEU A 51 54.17 55.91 -30.85
C LEU A 51 52.91 55.41 -30.13
N LYS A 52 51.76 56.02 -30.36
CA LYS A 52 50.48 55.59 -29.77
C LYS A 52 50.04 54.21 -30.23
N GLU A 53 50.24 53.88 -31.50
CA GLU A 53 49.99 52.51 -32.01
C GLU A 53 50.89 51.49 -31.32
N ARG A 54 52.16 51.81 -31.08
CA ARG A 54 53.08 50.94 -30.33
C ARG A 54 52.63 50.75 -28.88
N GLU A 55 52.32 51.84 -28.18
CA GLU A 55 51.81 51.77 -26.79
C GLU A 55 50.52 50.95 -26.69
N PHE A 56 49.60 51.10 -27.66
CA PHE A 56 48.36 50.33 -27.72
C PHE A 56 48.62 48.84 -27.93
N ASN A 57 49.54 48.49 -28.84
CA ASN A 57 49.92 47.10 -29.08
C ASN A 57 50.59 46.48 -27.84
N ASP A 58 51.48 47.20 -27.17
CA ASP A 58 52.13 46.73 -25.94
C ASP A 58 51.09 46.48 -24.83
N CYS A 59 50.14 47.41 -24.65
CA CYS A 59 49.04 47.25 -23.70
C CYS A 59 48.14 46.05 -24.05
N THR A 60 47.89 45.82 -25.34
CA THR A 60 47.11 44.67 -25.82
C THR A 60 47.81 43.35 -25.51
N GLU A 61 49.13 43.26 -25.70
CA GLU A 61 49.89 42.05 -25.37
C GLU A 61 49.94 41.78 -23.86
N VAL A 62 50.11 42.83 -23.04
CA VAL A 62 50.03 42.69 -21.57
C VAL A 62 48.66 42.18 -21.12
N LEU A 63 47.57 42.69 -21.72
CA LEU A 63 46.22 42.23 -21.43
C LEU A 63 46.01 40.77 -21.84
N LYS A 64 46.49 40.36 -23.02
CA LYS A 64 46.42 38.96 -23.46
C LYS A 64 47.16 38.02 -22.50
N GLU A 65 48.34 38.41 -22.04
CA GLU A 65 49.11 37.61 -21.09
C GLU A 65 48.44 37.51 -19.72
N ALA A 66 47.87 38.61 -19.24
CA ALA A 66 47.10 38.61 -17.99
C ALA A 66 45.86 37.70 -18.07
N ILE A 67 45.15 37.69 -19.20
CA ILE A 67 44.02 36.79 -19.43
C ILE A 67 44.50 35.33 -19.44
N ARG A 68 45.56 35.00 -20.20
CA ARG A 68 46.13 33.64 -20.24
C ARG A 68 46.51 33.14 -18.85
N SER A 69 47.24 33.95 -18.08
CA SER A 69 47.66 33.59 -16.72
C SER A 69 46.47 33.33 -15.79
N ARG A 70 45.42 34.14 -15.90
CA ARG A 70 44.19 33.97 -15.11
C ARG A 70 43.43 32.70 -15.49
N ASP A 71 43.33 32.39 -16.78
CA ASP A 71 42.69 31.16 -17.26
C ASP A 71 43.45 29.91 -16.80
N GLU A 72 44.79 29.93 -16.84
CA GLU A 72 45.62 28.84 -16.31
C GLU A 72 45.41 28.64 -14.80
N GLN A 73 45.32 29.73 -14.03
CA GLN A 73 45.03 29.67 -12.59
C GLN A 73 43.63 29.09 -12.33
N LEU A 74 42.63 29.50 -13.10
CA LEU A 74 41.25 28.99 -13.01
C LEU A 74 41.20 27.49 -13.30
N VAL A 75 41.87 27.03 -14.37
CA VAL A 75 41.95 25.60 -14.71
C VAL A 75 42.62 24.79 -13.59
N LYS A 76 43.72 25.31 -13.02
CA LYS A 76 44.40 24.66 -11.89
C LYS A 76 43.51 24.60 -10.65
N GLN A 77 42.79 25.68 -10.35
CA GLN A 77 41.85 25.72 -9.23
C GLN A 77 40.69 24.73 -9.42
N GLN A 78 40.13 24.65 -10.63
CA GLN A 78 39.08 23.69 -10.96
C GLN A 78 39.56 22.24 -10.78
N LYS A 79 40.79 21.93 -11.24
CA LYS A 79 41.38 20.60 -11.05
C LYS A 79 41.54 20.24 -9.57
N ASN A 80 42.08 21.15 -8.77
CA ASN A 80 42.22 20.94 -7.32
C ASN A 80 40.87 20.73 -6.63
N ASN A 81 39.86 21.54 -7.00
CA ASN A 81 38.50 21.40 -6.47
C ASN A 81 37.89 20.04 -6.83
N MET A 82 38.12 19.55 -8.06
CA MET A 82 37.66 18.23 -8.50
C MET A 82 38.33 17.09 -7.69
N GLU A 83 39.63 17.20 -7.42
CA GLU A 83 40.34 16.21 -6.58
C GLU A 83 39.83 16.21 -5.14
N LEU A 84 39.57 17.39 -4.56
CA LEU A 84 38.98 17.52 -3.23
C LEU A 84 37.56 16.94 -3.16
N LEU A 85 36.75 17.17 -4.19
CA LEU A 85 35.40 16.60 -4.29
C LEU A 85 35.43 15.07 -4.38
N LYS A 86 36.31 14.51 -5.21
CA LYS A 86 36.50 13.06 -5.31
C LYS A 86 36.91 12.45 -3.97
N LYS A 87 37.86 13.07 -3.26
CA LYS A 87 38.27 12.63 -1.93
C LYS A 87 37.13 12.72 -0.90
N ARG A 88 36.38 13.82 -0.90
CA ARG A 88 35.20 13.98 -0.03
C ARG A 88 34.15 12.90 -0.30
N GLU A 89 33.93 12.57 -1.56
CA GLU A 89 33.00 11.51 -1.98
C GLU A 89 33.45 10.13 -1.49
N THR A 90 34.75 9.79 -1.63
CA THR A 90 35.28 8.51 -1.13
C THR A 90 35.17 8.40 0.38
N ASP A 91 35.54 9.46 1.11
CA ASP A 91 35.47 9.49 2.58
C ASP A 91 34.02 9.35 3.07
N LEU A 92 33.05 9.98 2.38
CA LEU A 92 31.63 9.86 2.70
C LEU A 92 31.10 8.45 2.41
N LYS A 93 31.48 7.84 1.28
CA LYS A 93 31.10 6.46 0.93
C LYS A 93 31.63 5.47 1.97
N GLU A 94 32.89 5.60 2.37
CA GLU A 94 33.51 4.76 3.39
C GLU A 94 32.78 4.92 4.74
N LYS A 95 32.56 6.17 5.18
CA LYS A 95 31.82 6.46 6.41
C LYS A 95 30.40 5.87 6.42
N HIS A 96 29.68 5.96 5.30
CA HIS A 96 28.34 5.39 5.18
C HIS A 96 28.38 3.86 5.18
N SER A 97 29.35 3.26 4.48
CA SER A 97 29.56 1.81 4.47
C SER A 97 29.83 1.26 5.87
N THR A 98 30.71 1.90 6.64
CA THR A 98 31.02 1.51 8.02
C THR A 98 29.79 1.59 8.92
N LYS A 99 29.03 2.70 8.87
CA LYS A 99 27.79 2.85 9.65
C LYS A 99 26.74 1.79 9.29
N LEU A 100 26.61 1.45 8.02
CA LEU A 100 25.68 0.43 7.55
C LEU A 100 26.08 -0.96 8.05
N SER A 101 27.39 -1.26 8.03
CA SER A 101 27.94 -2.51 8.56
C SER A 101 27.72 -2.65 10.07
N GLU A 102 27.95 -1.58 10.83
CA GLU A 102 27.70 -1.54 12.28
C GLU A 102 26.22 -1.76 12.60
N ALA A 103 25.31 -1.04 11.92
CA ALA A 103 23.88 -1.20 12.11
C ALA A 103 23.41 -2.62 11.73
N LYS A 104 23.93 -3.19 10.64
CA LYS A 104 23.63 -4.57 10.23
C LYS A 104 24.02 -5.55 11.32
N LYS A 105 25.22 -5.44 11.87
CA LYS A 105 25.71 -6.31 12.95
C LYS A 105 24.86 -6.20 14.22
N GLU A 106 24.38 -5.00 14.55
CA GLU A 106 23.46 -4.80 15.68
C GLU A 106 22.12 -5.50 15.48
N PHE A 107 21.55 -5.40 14.27
CA PHE A 107 20.29 -6.09 13.94
C PHE A 107 20.44 -7.60 13.92
N GLU A 108 21.52 -8.13 13.36
CA GLU A 108 21.82 -9.57 13.37
C GLU A 108 21.92 -10.09 14.81
N SER A 109 22.64 -9.38 15.70
CA SER A 109 22.73 -9.77 17.11
C SER A 109 21.38 -9.76 17.84
N LYS A 110 20.49 -8.81 17.53
CA LYS A 110 19.13 -8.78 18.09
C LYS A 110 18.29 -9.93 17.56
N LEU A 111 18.43 -10.26 16.29
CA LEU A 111 17.71 -11.37 15.67
C LEU A 111 18.09 -12.70 16.35
N ASP A 112 19.39 -12.95 16.54
CA ASP A 112 19.88 -14.15 17.26
C ASP A 112 19.33 -14.24 18.70
N GLU A 113 19.22 -13.10 19.39
CA GLU A 113 18.63 -13.04 20.73
C GLU A 113 17.13 -13.40 20.71
N TYR A 114 16.37 -12.88 19.74
CA TYR A 114 14.95 -13.19 19.61
C TYR A 114 14.71 -14.64 19.20
N GLU A 115 15.51 -15.18 18.29
CA GLU A 115 15.44 -16.60 17.90
C GLU A 115 15.72 -17.51 19.09
N SER A 116 16.73 -17.17 19.91
CA SER A 116 17.03 -17.90 21.15
C SER A 116 15.86 -17.88 22.14
N LYS A 117 15.21 -16.72 22.32
CA LYS A 117 14.03 -16.58 23.19
C LYS A 117 12.83 -17.37 22.66
N LEU A 118 12.59 -17.33 21.35
CA LEU A 118 11.50 -18.07 20.72
C LEU A 118 11.70 -19.58 20.89
N PHE A 119 12.93 -20.07 20.72
CA PHE A 119 13.26 -21.48 20.92
C PHE A 119 12.99 -21.95 22.37
N ILE A 120 13.35 -21.14 23.36
CA ILE A 120 13.06 -21.43 24.77
C ILE A 120 11.54 -21.47 25.02
N MET A 121 10.82 -20.46 24.53
CA MET A 121 9.36 -20.35 24.70
C MET A 121 8.62 -21.53 24.07
N GLU A 122 8.99 -21.94 22.85
CA GLU A 122 8.40 -23.09 22.18
C GLU A 122 8.65 -24.39 22.95
N LYS A 123 9.86 -24.56 23.49
CA LYS A 123 10.22 -25.73 24.31
C LYS A 123 9.39 -25.78 25.59
N GLU A 124 9.24 -24.66 26.28
CA GLU A 124 8.43 -24.55 27.50
C GLU A 124 6.95 -24.81 27.22
N TYR A 125 6.41 -24.26 26.13
CA TYR A 125 5.02 -24.50 25.77
C TYR A 125 4.77 -25.97 25.46
N LYS A 126 5.63 -26.61 24.65
CA LYS A 126 5.49 -28.04 24.32
C LYS A 126 5.51 -28.91 25.58
N ALA A 127 6.39 -28.58 26.54
CA ALA A 127 6.45 -29.28 27.81
C ALA A 127 5.17 -29.10 28.64
N ASN A 128 4.63 -27.86 28.71
CA ASN A 128 3.38 -27.58 29.42
C ASN A 128 2.17 -28.27 28.78
N LEU A 129 2.10 -28.30 27.44
CA LEU A 129 1.04 -28.99 26.70
C LEU A 129 1.07 -30.50 26.96
N SER A 130 2.27 -31.12 26.99
CA SER A 130 2.42 -32.54 27.34
C SER A 130 1.90 -32.83 28.75
N ARG A 131 2.32 -32.01 29.73
CA ARG A 131 1.89 -32.17 31.13
C ARG A 131 0.36 -32.05 31.26
N MET A 132 -0.24 -31.07 30.58
CA MET A 132 -1.69 -30.89 30.58
C MET A 132 -2.41 -32.08 29.94
N LYS A 133 -1.87 -32.62 28.84
CA LYS A 133 -2.44 -33.80 28.18
C LYS A 133 -2.42 -35.02 29.10
N GLU A 134 -1.29 -35.28 29.76
CA GLU A 134 -1.14 -36.36 30.75
C GLU A 134 -2.14 -36.22 31.90
N GLU A 135 -2.35 -34.99 32.40
CA GLU A 135 -3.31 -34.72 33.47
C GLU A 135 -4.77 -34.99 33.03
N TYR A 136 -5.14 -34.58 31.81
CA TYR A 136 -6.47 -34.85 31.27
C TYR A 136 -6.71 -36.34 31.01
N GLU A 137 -5.72 -37.05 30.47
CA GLU A 137 -5.79 -38.50 30.28
C GLU A 137 -5.98 -39.23 31.62
N ALA A 138 -5.24 -38.83 32.66
CA ALA A 138 -5.41 -39.38 34.00
C ALA A 138 -6.81 -39.11 34.58
N LYS A 139 -7.37 -37.91 34.38
CA LYS A 139 -8.75 -37.58 34.82
C LYS A 139 -9.80 -38.41 34.10
N ILE A 140 -9.66 -38.62 32.78
CA ILE A 140 -10.57 -39.45 31.99
C ILE A 140 -10.52 -40.90 32.49
N LEU A 141 -9.32 -41.43 32.74
CA LEU A 141 -9.16 -42.80 33.24
C LEU A 141 -9.83 -42.98 34.60
N ALA A 142 -9.54 -42.10 35.57
CA ALA A 142 -10.15 -42.17 36.90
C ALA A 142 -11.69 -42.04 36.86
N THR A 143 -12.22 -41.19 35.96
CA THR A 143 -13.67 -41.05 35.78
C THR A 143 -14.27 -42.31 35.17
N THR A 144 -13.59 -42.93 34.22
CA THR A 144 -14.03 -44.16 33.55
C THR A 144 -14.04 -45.34 34.53
N GLU A 145 -12.99 -45.50 35.34
CA GLU A 145 -12.92 -46.52 36.39
C GLU A 145 -14.08 -46.39 37.39
N ASN A 146 -14.42 -45.16 37.81
CA ASN A 146 -15.56 -44.91 38.69
C ASN A 146 -16.90 -45.30 38.03
N TYR A 147 -17.11 -44.95 36.75
CA TYR A 147 -18.31 -45.36 36.02
C TYR A 147 -18.42 -46.87 35.84
N GLU A 148 -17.31 -47.57 35.57
CA GLU A 148 -17.27 -49.03 35.45
C GLU A 148 -17.63 -49.70 36.79
N GLU A 149 -17.13 -49.17 37.92
CA GLU A 149 -17.49 -49.64 39.26
C GLU A 149 -18.99 -49.46 39.54
N GLN A 150 -19.53 -48.27 39.23
CA GLN A 150 -20.97 -48.01 39.37
C GLN A 150 -21.83 -48.93 38.49
N LEU A 151 -21.40 -49.18 37.25
CA LEU A 151 -22.08 -50.11 36.34
C LEU A 151 -22.04 -51.54 36.86
N SER A 152 -20.93 -51.98 37.45
CA SER A 152 -20.81 -53.29 38.08
C SER A 152 -21.78 -53.45 39.24
N ILE A 153 -21.85 -52.45 40.13
CA ILE A 153 -22.79 -52.43 41.26
C ILE A 153 -24.24 -52.48 40.74
N SER A 154 -24.59 -51.62 39.79
CA SER A 154 -25.94 -51.59 39.23
C SER A 154 -26.32 -52.89 38.52
N ARG A 155 -25.35 -53.58 37.91
CA ARG A 155 -25.57 -54.89 37.28
C ARG A 155 -25.88 -55.95 38.32
N GLU A 156 -25.11 -56.02 39.40
CA GLU A 156 -25.33 -56.97 40.49
C GLU A 156 -26.69 -56.74 41.17
N GLU A 157 -27.06 -55.47 41.41
CA GLU A 157 -28.40 -55.12 41.90
C GLU A 157 -29.52 -55.55 40.92
N CYS A 158 -29.32 -55.36 39.62
CA CYS A 158 -30.27 -55.81 38.61
C CYS A 158 -30.39 -57.33 38.58
N GLU A 159 -29.29 -58.06 38.71
CA GLU A 159 -29.30 -59.53 38.76
C GLU A 159 -30.09 -60.03 39.99
N ILE A 160 -29.90 -59.41 41.16
CA ILE A 160 -30.70 -59.68 42.37
C ILE A 160 -32.18 -59.38 42.12
N ARG A 161 -32.52 -58.19 41.62
CA ARG A 161 -33.93 -57.82 41.33
C ARG A 161 -34.58 -58.75 40.30
N VAL A 162 -33.84 -59.18 39.28
CA VAL A 162 -34.33 -60.14 38.28
C VAL A 162 -34.57 -61.50 38.92
N ALA A 163 -33.70 -61.97 39.82
CA ALA A 163 -33.91 -63.21 40.55
C ALA A 163 -35.16 -63.13 41.45
N GLU A 164 -35.34 -62.04 42.19
CA GLU A 164 -36.52 -61.78 43.02
C GLU A 164 -37.81 -61.75 42.17
N VAL A 165 -37.80 -61.01 41.06
CA VAL A 165 -38.94 -60.95 40.13
C VAL A 165 -39.18 -62.30 39.48
N MET A 166 -38.16 -63.09 39.15
CA MET A 166 -38.34 -64.45 38.64
C MET A 166 -38.94 -65.38 39.71
N GLU A 167 -38.55 -65.25 40.97
CA GLU A 167 -39.16 -65.99 42.07
C GLU A 167 -40.64 -65.59 42.26
N GLU A 168 -40.92 -64.29 42.25
CA GLU A 168 -42.29 -63.77 42.31
C GLU A 168 -43.11 -64.18 41.08
N LEU A 169 -42.52 -64.17 39.88
CA LEU A 169 -43.13 -64.60 38.64
C LEU A 169 -43.37 -66.11 38.63
N THR A 170 -42.45 -66.93 39.15
CA THR A 170 -42.67 -68.38 39.25
C THR A 170 -43.75 -68.70 40.27
N LEU A 171 -43.85 -67.95 41.37
CA LEU A 171 -44.96 -68.05 42.33
C LEU A 171 -46.30 -67.62 41.71
N LYS A 172 -46.34 -66.44 41.08
CA LYS A 172 -47.50 -65.90 40.37
C LYS A 172 -47.88 -66.75 39.17
N SER A 173 -46.93 -67.34 38.46
CA SER A 173 -47.16 -68.26 37.34
C SER A 173 -47.67 -69.60 37.84
N ARG A 174 -47.20 -70.09 39.00
CA ARG A 174 -47.78 -71.28 39.64
C ARG A 174 -49.23 -71.02 40.06
N GLN A 175 -49.55 -69.84 40.59
CA GLN A 175 -50.93 -69.38 40.85
C GLN A 175 -51.72 -69.09 39.56
N ALA A 176 -51.10 -68.57 38.52
CA ALA A 176 -51.74 -68.28 37.24
C ALA A 176 -51.96 -69.57 36.43
N LEU A 177 -51.12 -70.60 36.56
CA LEU A 177 -51.34 -71.92 35.96
C LEU A 177 -52.49 -72.65 36.68
N GLU A 178 -52.70 -72.39 37.98
CA GLU A 178 -53.93 -72.77 38.70
C GLU A 178 -55.16 -71.99 38.21
N ASN A 179 -55.01 -70.72 37.82
CA ASN A 179 -56.11 -69.86 37.38
C ASN A 179 -56.36 -69.82 35.85
N ALA A 180 -55.44 -70.33 35.03
CA ALA A 180 -55.44 -70.23 33.56
C ALA A 180 -55.54 -71.60 32.86
N ILE A 181 -56.45 -72.45 33.39
CA ILE A 181 -57.33 -73.30 32.55
C ILE A 181 -58.33 -72.43 31.74
N VAL A 182 -58.26 -71.10 31.82
CA VAL A 182 -59.06 -70.20 30.98
C VAL A 182 -58.17 -69.24 30.19
N SER A 183 -58.17 -69.53 28.89
CA SER A 183 -58.09 -68.64 27.74
C SER A 183 -56.84 -67.79 27.51
N LYS A 184 -56.30 -68.04 26.32
CA LYS A 184 -55.14 -67.45 25.65
C LYS A 184 -55.49 -66.12 24.98
N ASN A 185 -54.43 -65.36 24.64
CA ASN A 185 -54.29 -64.27 23.66
C ASN A 185 -54.17 -62.85 24.27
N GLU A 186 -53.34 -61.90 23.82
CA GLU A 186 -52.27 -61.78 22.81
C GLU A 186 -51.76 -60.31 22.85
N ILE A 187 -50.65 -60.02 22.14
CA ILE A 187 -50.20 -58.72 21.58
C ILE A 187 -49.65 -57.61 22.53
N LEU A 188 -48.46 -57.09 22.23
CA LEU A 188 -48.32 -55.76 21.60
C LEU A 188 -46.88 -55.40 21.20
N SER A 189 -46.74 -55.31 19.88
CA SER A 189 -45.73 -54.57 19.15
C SER A 189 -45.94 -53.05 19.24
N SER A 190 -44.86 -52.33 18.92
CA SER A 190 -44.80 -51.00 18.28
C SER A 190 -44.55 -49.79 19.19
N PHE A 191 -43.34 -49.23 19.05
CA PHE A 191 -43.09 -47.80 19.16
C PHE A 191 -42.23 -47.39 17.96
N GLN A 192 -42.76 -46.46 17.16
CA GLN A 192 -42.13 -45.88 15.99
C GLN A 192 -42.06 -44.37 16.23
N SER A 193 -40.87 -43.78 16.08
CA SER A 193 -40.60 -42.36 16.33
C SER A 193 -40.35 -41.56 15.05
N LEU A 194 -40.61 -40.26 15.17
CA LEU A 194 -40.77 -39.14 14.22
C LEU A 194 -39.58 -38.81 13.26
N PRO A 195 -39.81 -38.00 12.19
CA PRO A 195 -38.91 -37.87 11.04
C PRO A 195 -37.74 -36.88 11.23
N ILE A 196 -36.56 -37.30 10.78
CA ILE A 196 -35.36 -36.47 10.58
C ILE A 196 -35.54 -35.70 9.26
N ALA A 197 -35.24 -34.40 9.22
CA ALA A 197 -35.29 -33.61 8.00
C ALA A 197 -34.39 -34.24 6.91
N SER A 198 -34.98 -34.56 5.76
CA SER A 198 -34.31 -35.25 4.65
C SER A 198 -33.44 -34.28 3.86
N ILE A 199 -32.14 -34.55 3.76
CA ILE A 199 -31.25 -33.90 2.79
C ILE A 199 -31.77 -34.21 1.37
N PRO A 200 -31.98 -33.22 0.48
CA PRO A 200 -32.41 -33.45 -0.89
C PRO A 200 -31.39 -34.26 -1.71
N SER A 201 -31.84 -34.88 -2.81
CA SER A 201 -30.93 -35.62 -3.71
C SER A 201 -29.86 -34.69 -4.30
N TYR A 202 -28.67 -35.23 -4.61
CA TYR A 202 -27.55 -34.44 -5.16
C TYR A 202 -27.95 -33.61 -6.41
N LYS A 203 -28.88 -34.14 -7.22
CA LYS A 203 -29.42 -33.44 -8.40
C LYS A 203 -30.34 -32.28 -8.01
N ALA A 204 -31.23 -32.48 -7.05
CA ALA A 204 -32.10 -31.41 -6.55
C ALA A 204 -31.27 -30.29 -5.88
N GLN A 205 -30.21 -30.65 -5.18
CA GLN A 205 -29.28 -29.67 -4.61
C GLN A 205 -28.62 -28.81 -5.69
N ASN A 206 -28.15 -29.42 -6.79
CA ASN A 206 -27.60 -28.70 -7.93
C ASN A 206 -28.60 -27.69 -8.50
N GLU A 207 -29.81 -28.15 -8.84
CA GLU A 207 -30.87 -27.31 -9.43
C GLU A 207 -31.21 -26.11 -8.52
N MET A 208 -31.35 -26.35 -7.21
CA MET A 208 -31.67 -25.29 -6.24
C MET A 208 -30.54 -24.26 -6.11
N ILE A 209 -29.28 -24.71 -5.95
CA ILE A 209 -28.15 -23.81 -5.79
C ILE A 209 -27.85 -23.08 -7.09
N GLN A 210 -27.91 -23.74 -8.25
CA GLN A 210 -27.64 -23.13 -9.55
C GLN A 210 -28.66 -22.02 -9.86
N ALA A 211 -29.94 -22.23 -9.55
CA ALA A 211 -30.98 -21.20 -9.68
C ALA A 211 -30.66 -19.95 -8.84
N HIS A 212 -30.24 -20.12 -7.58
CA HIS A 212 -29.90 -19.00 -6.70
C HIS A 212 -28.55 -18.35 -7.04
N TYR A 213 -27.54 -19.16 -7.36
CA TYR A 213 -26.18 -18.72 -7.64
C TYR A 213 -26.13 -17.90 -8.93
N LEU A 214 -26.70 -18.40 -10.03
CA LEU A 214 -26.69 -17.71 -11.32
C LEU A 214 -27.56 -16.45 -11.32
N SER A 215 -28.75 -16.52 -10.71
CA SER A 215 -29.66 -15.36 -10.67
C SER A 215 -29.09 -14.20 -9.87
N GLN A 216 -28.44 -14.45 -8.73
CA GLN A 216 -27.90 -13.39 -7.89
C GLN A 216 -26.50 -12.94 -8.32
N ARG A 217 -25.68 -13.81 -8.92
CA ARG A 217 -24.38 -13.40 -9.50
C ARG A 217 -24.54 -12.35 -10.60
N GLY A 218 -25.55 -12.49 -11.46
CA GLY A 218 -25.82 -11.54 -12.54
C GLY A 218 -26.55 -10.26 -12.11
N ASN A 219 -27.07 -10.19 -10.88
CA ASN A 219 -27.94 -9.12 -10.41
C ASN A 219 -27.66 -8.74 -8.94
N MET A 220 -26.39 -8.53 -8.61
CA MET A 220 -25.98 -8.06 -7.29
C MET A 220 -26.52 -6.65 -7.01
N LYS A 221 -26.91 -6.37 -5.77
CA LYS A 221 -27.33 -5.04 -5.31
C LYS A 221 -26.48 -4.58 -4.14
N LYS A 222 -26.31 -3.26 -4.02
CA LYS A 222 -25.63 -2.65 -2.87
C LYS A 222 -26.29 -3.09 -1.57
N GLY A 223 -25.49 -3.57 -0.62
CA GLY A 223 -25.93 -4.06 0.67
C GLY A 223 -26.28 -5.55 0.72
N ASP A 224 -26.32 -6.26 -0.42
CA ASP A 224 -26.54 -7.70 -0.42
C ASP A 224 -25.45 -8.43 0.37
N ARG A 225 -25.85 -9.47 1.10
CA ARG A 225 -24.93 -10.31 1.88
C ARG A 225 -24.47 -11.51 1.07
N TRP A 226 -23.16 -11.70 1.08
CA TRP A 226 -22.48 -12.80 0.42
C TRP A 226 -21.57 -13.52 1.40
N TYR A 227 -21.39 -14.81 1.17
CA TYR A 227 -20.70 -15.71 2.08
C TYR A 227 -19.48 -16.29 1.37
N LEU A 228 -18.32 -16.22 2.04
CA LEU A 228 -17.12 -16.88 1.56
C LEU A 228 -17.14 -18.34 2.01
N VAL A 229 -16.85 -19.23 1.06
CA VAL A 229 -16.71 -20.66 1.29
C VAL A 229 -15.35 -21.09 0.78
N ASP A 230 -14.63 -21.91 1.54
CA ASP A 230 -13.39 -22.52 1.07
C ASP A 230 -13.59 -23.22 -0.29
N VAL A 231 -12.66 -22.95 -1.21
CA VAL A 231 -12.78 -23.41 -2.59
C VAL A 231 -12.69 -24.93 -2.71
N GLU A 232 -11.92 -25.61 -1.85
CA GLU A 232 -11.77 -27.06 -1.92
C GLU A 232 -13.06 -27.74 -1.48
N TRP A 233 -13.67 -27.26 -0.40
CA TRP A 233 -14.99 -27.73 0.01
C TRP A 233 -16.03 -27.51 -1.10
N PHE A 234 -16.05 -26.32 -1.69
CA PHE A 234 -17.03 -26.00 -2.74
C PHE A 234 -16.78 -26.81 -4.02
N ARG A 235 -15.53 -27.01 -4.43
CA ARG A 235 -15.16 -27.86 -5.57
C ARG A 235 -15.56 -29.31 -5.34
N GLN A 236 -15.39 -29.82 -4.12
CA GLN A 236 -15.84 -31.15 -3.75
C GLN A 236 -17.37 -31.28 -3.82
N TRP A 237 -18.10 -30.27 -3.36
CA TRP A 237 -19.56 -30.22 -3.48
C TRP A 237 -20.02 -30.17 -4.95
N LYS A 238 -19.33 -29.40 -5.81
CA LYS A 238 -19.63 -29.34 -7.25
C LYS A 238 -19.46 -30.71 -7.93
N LYS A 239 -18.38 -31.43 -7.61
CA LYS A 239 -18.16 -32.82 -8.05
C LYS A 239 -19.26 -33.76 -7.60
N TYR A 240 -19.66 -33.67 -6.32
CA TYR A 240 -20.72 -34.51 -5.75
C TYR A 240 -22.09 -34.29 -6.42
N THR A 241 -22.41 -33.05 -6.77
CA THR A 241 -23.72 -32.67 -7.30
C THR A 241 -23.78 -32.65 -8.84
N GLY A 242 -22.63 -32.83 -9.52
CA GLY A 242 -22.54 -32.69 -10.97
C GLY A 242 -22.81 -31.25 -11.42
N PHE A 243 -22.34 -30.27 -10.65
CA PHE A 243 -22.64 -28.84 -10.86
C PHE A 243 -22.09 -28.34 -12.20
N ASP A 244 -20.83 -28.66 -12.50
CA ASP A 244 -20.23 -28.36 -13.80
C ASP A 244 -20.48 -29.52 -14.78
N SER A 245 -20.53 -29.22 -16.08
CA SER A 245 -20.85 -30.23 -17.11
C SER A 245 -19.89 -31.41 -17.18
N TRP A 246 -18.66 -31.24 -16.68
CA TRP A 246 -17.63 -32.27 -16.63
C TRP A 246 -17.62 -33.09 -15.33
N ASP A 247 -18.47 -32.76 -14.35
CA ASP A 247 -18.53 -33.45 -13.05
C ASP A 247 -19.54 -34.62 -13.04
N GLN A 248 -20.18 -34.92 -14.18
CA GLN A 248 -21.27 -35.90 -14.28
C GLN A 248 -20.84 -37.33 -13.91
N ASP A 249 -19.60 -37.71 -14.20
CA ASP A 249 -19.09 -39.08 -13.96
C ASP A 249 -18.91 -39.40 -12.46
N SER A 250 -18.73 -38.36 -11.64
CA SER A 250 -18.51 -38.46 -10.18
C SER A 250 -19.76 -38.11 -9.36
N ALA A 251 -20.83 -37.65 -10.02
CA ALA A 251 -22.04 -37.18 -9.35
C ALA A 251 -22.72 -38.30 -8.54
N GLY A 252 -23.11 -37.98 -7.30
CA GLY A 252 -23.76 -38.90 -6.38
C GLY A 252 -22.86 -39.96 -5.75
N GLN A 253 -21.57 -40.04 -6.10
CA GLN A 253 -20.64 -40.98 -5.48
C GLN A 253 -20.37 -40.59 -4.01
N ALA A 254 -20.35 -41.59 -3.11
CA ALA A 254 -20.08 -41.34 -1.69
C ALA A 254 -18.67 -40.79 -1.43
N SER A 255 -17.68 -41.21 -2.24
CA SER A 255 -16.31 -40.68 -2.23
C SER A 255 -16.24 -39.20 -2.59
N ALA A 256 -17.24 -38.69 -3.32
CA ALA A 256 -17.32 -37.29 -3.71
C ALA A 256 -17.99 -36.41 -2.65
N HIS A 257 -18.64 -36.97 -1.63
CA HIS A 257 -19.39 -36.20 -0.65
C HIS A 257 -18.52 -35.16 0.09
N PRO A 258 -18.93 -33.87 0.14
CA PRO A 258 -18.07 -32.79 0.64
C PRO A 258 -17.92 -32.75 2.16
N GLY A 259 -18.84 -33.39 2.90
CA GLY A 259 -18.88 -33.31 4.37
C GLY A 259 -19.29 -31.91 4.86
N PRO A 260 -19.16 -31.62 6.17
CA PRO A 260 -19.50 -30.32 6.73
C PRO A 260 -18.65 -29.19 6.17
N ILE A 261 -19.24 -28.00 6.04
CA ILE A 261 -18.55 -26.81 5.50
C ILE A 261 -17.37 -26.45 6.38
N PHE A 262 -16.18 -26.35 5.79
CA PHE A 262 -14.95 -26.01 6.51
C PHE A 262 -14.24 -24.82 5.88
N ASN A 263 -14.30 -23.67 6.55
CA ASN A 263 -13.65 -22.43 6.14
C ASN A 263 -12.31 -22.15 6.86
N GLY A 264 -11.77 -23.12 7.62
CA GLY A 264 -10.62 -22.88 8.51
C GLY A 264 -9.34 -22.46 7.78
N THR A 265 -9.14 -22.96 6.56
CA THR A 265 -8.03 -22.64 5.63
C THR A 265 -7.92 -21.16 5.26
N LEU A 266 -9.04 -20.41 5.31
CA LEU A 266 -9.11 -19.00 4.92
C LEU A 266 -8.59 -18.05 6.00
N PHE A 267 -8.46 -18.52 7.25
CA PHE A 267 -7.97 -17.71 8.36
C PHE A 267 -6.45 -17.81 8.50
N ILE A 268 -5.82 -16.75 9.02
CA ILE A 268 -4.38 -16.78 9.31
C ILE A 268 -4.13 -17.87 10.34
N GLU A 269 -3.29 -18.83 9.99
CA GLU A 269 -2.84 -19.92 10.86
C GLU A 269 -1.78 -19.37 11.82
N ARG A 270 -2.21 -18.49 12.72
CA ARG A 270 -1.37 -18.08 13.84
C ARG A 270 -1.71 -19.02 15.00
N LEU A 271 -0.85 -20.01 15.22
CA LEU A 271 -0.75 -20.66 16.51
C LEU A 271 -0.52 -19.56 17.56
N PHE A 272 -1.39 -19.49 18.57
CA PHE A 272 -1.06 -19.51 20.01
C PHE A 272 -2.02 -18.68 20.88
N ILE A 273 -2.57 -19.38 21.88
CA ILE A 273 -3.25 -18.91 23.09
C ILE A 273 -4.71 -18.48 22.89
N GLY A 274 -5.61 -19.44 23.10
CA GLY A 274 -6.91 -19.21 23.74
C GLY A 274 -8.05 -18.72 22.85
N ASN A 275 -7.80 -18.04 21.74
CA ASN A 275 -8.85 -17.58 20.82
C ASN A 275 -8.45 -17.79 19.35
N VAL A 276 -9.31 -18.48 18.60
CA VAL A 276 -9.19 -18.68 17.15
C VAL A 276 -9.06 -17.31 16.47
N SER A 277 -7.95 -17.08 15.77
CA SER A 277 -7.72 -15.85 14.99
C SER A 277 -8.95 -15.54 14.11
N GLU A 278 -9.53 -14.35 14.29
CA GLU A 278 -10.72 -13.91 13.53
C GLU A 278 -10.38 -13.36 12.14
N THR A 279 -9.10 -13.22 11.85
CA THR A 279 -8.60 -12.50 10.69
C THR A 279 -8.41 -13.43 9.51
N LEU A 280 -9.04 -13.10 8.38
CA LEU A 280 -8.78 -13.74 7.09
C LEU A 280 -7.31 -13.57 6.71
N LYS A 281 -6.75 -14.55 6.02
CA LYS A 281 -5.45 -14.39 5.33
C LYS A 281 -5.53 -13.18 4.41
N ASP A 282 -4.43 -12.47 4.27
CA ASP A 282 -4.33 -11.38 3.30
C ASP A 282 -4.31 -11.95 1.88
N HIS A 283 -4.77 -11.16 0.91
CA HIS A 283 -4.67 -11.48 -0.53
C HIS A 283 -5.36 -12.77 -0.98
N LEU A 284 -6.48 -13.17 -0.34
CA LEU A 284 -7.30 -14.25 -0.85
C LEU A 284 -7.92 -13.85 -2.20
N ILE A 285 -7.86 -14.78 -3.15
CA ILE A 285 -8.35 -14.62 -4.52
C ILE A 285 -9.59 -15.49 -4.70
N GLU A 286 -10.68 -14.89 -5.21
CA GLU A 286 -11.92 -15.59 -5.57
C GLU A 286 -11.65 -16.67 -6.63
N GLU A 287 -12.37 -17.79 -6.56
CA GLU A 287 -12.22 -19.00 -7.38
C GLU A 287 -10.88 -19.76 -7.24
N GLN A 288 -9.88 -19.17 -6.58
CA GLN A 288 -8.61 -19.83 -6.25
C GLN A 288 -8.51 -20.26 -4.80
N HIS A 289 -9.05 -19.47 -3.86
CA HIS A 289 -9.00 -19.75 -2.43
C HIS A 289 -10.39 -19.87 -1.82
N TYR A 290 -11.33 -19.04 -2.25
CA TYR A 290 -12.73 -19.08 -1.82
C TYR A 290 -13.68 -18.93 -3.00
N ALA A 291 -14.90 -19.40 -2.83
CA ALA A 291 -16.05 -19.06 -3.68
C ALA A 291 -16.99 -18.12 -2.91
N LEU A 292 -17.70 -17.24 -3.62
CA LEU A 292 -18.74 -16.40 -3.03
C LEU A 292 -20.12 -16.97 -3.31
N LEU A 293 -20.90 -17.15 -2.26
CA LEU A 293 -22.28 -17.61 -2.35
C LEU A 293 -23.25 -16.51 -1.93
N PRO A 294 -24.37 -16.33 -2.65
CA PRO A 294 -25.46 -15.50 -2.17
C PRO A 294 -26.07 -16.11 -0.90
N GLU A 295 -26.67 -15.27 -0.06
CA GLU A 295 -27.23 -15.67 1.22
C GLU A 295 -28.17 -16.89 1.15
N LEU A 296 -29.07 -16.94 0.15
CA LEU A 296 -30.00 -18.06 0.00
C LEU A 296 -29.27 -19.38 -0.29
N ALA A 297 -28.27 -19.36 -1.17
CA ALA A 297 -27.47 -20.55 -1.48
C ALA A 297 -26.66 -21.01 -0.27
N TRP A 298 -26.06 -20.06 0.47
CA TRP A 298 -25.34 -20.36 1.70
C TRP A 298 -26.24 -21.04 2.73
N ASN A 299 -27.44 -20.50 2.99
CA ASN A 299 -28.35 -21.04 3.99
C ASN A 299 -28.81 -22.46 3.64
N LEU A 300 -29.04 -22.75 2.36
CA LEU A 300 -29.36 -24.11 1.90
C LEU A 300 -28.20 -25.08 2.17
N LEU A 301 -26.98 -24.75 1.73
CA LEU A 301 -25.81 -25.60 1.97
C LEU A 301 -25.56 -25.81 3.47
N LEU A 302 -25.70 -24.75 4.28
CA LEU A 302 -25.58 -24.82 5.72
C LEU A 302 -26.62 -25.78 6.33
N SER A 303 -27.86 -25.76 5.84
CA SER A 303 -28.92 -26.65 6.33
C SER A 303 -28.70 -28.12 5.97
N TRP A 304 -28.01 -28.41 4.85
CA TRP A 304 -27.79 -29.77 4.37
C TRP A 304 -26.52 -30.40 4.92
N TYR A 305 -25.44 -29.62 5.04
CA TYR A 305 -24.11 -30.13 5.37
C TYR A 305 -23.64 -29.70 6.77
N GLY A 306 -24.22 -28.64 7.33
CA GLY A 306 -23.75 -28.05 8.58
C GLY A 306 -22.37 -27.40 8.45
N LEU A 307 -21.85 -26.93 9.58
CA LEU A 307 -20.48 -26.40 9.70
C LEU A 307 -19.61 -27.43 10.42
N SER A 308 -18.36 -27.54 9.97
CA SER A 308 -17.34 -28.31 10.66
C SER A 308 -17.02 -27.69 12.03
N VAL A 309 -16.62 -28.51 12.99
CA VAL A 309 -16.33 -28.08 14.37
C VAL A 309 -15.23 -27.01 14.36
N GLY A 310 -15.50 -25.87 15.02
CA GLY A 310 -14.58 -24.73 15.06
C GLY A 310 -14.58 -23.86 13.80
N SER A 311 -15.37 -24.19 12.77
CA SER A 311 -15.60 -23.33 11.62
C SER A 311 -16.73 -22.33 11.87
N ARG A 312 -16.79 -21.27 11.07
CA ARG A 312 -17.82 -20.21 11.16
C ARG A 312 -18.16 -19.62 9.79
N PRO A 313 -19.36 -19.03 9.63
CA PRO A 313 -19.71 -18.27 8.44
C PRO A 313 -18.81 -17.05 8.27
N ILE A 314 -18.44 -16.73 7.02
CA ILE A 314 -17.69 -15.51 6.68
C ILE A 314 -18.57 -14.65 5.78
N ILE A 315 -19.09 -13.55 6.33
CA ILE A 315 -20.09 -12.70 5.67
C ILE A 315 -19.43 -11.41 5.19
N ARG A 316 -19.77 -10.98 3.97
CA ARG A 316 -19.37 -9.71 3.37
C ARG A 316 -20.54 -9.08 2.64
N THR A 317 -20.45 -7.77 2.43
CA THR A 317 -21.50 -6.99 1.79
C THR A 317 -21.06 -6.50 0.42
N VAL A 318 -22.00 -6.44 -0.51
CA VAL A 318 -21.79 -5.78 -1.80
C VAL A 318 -21.72 -4.28 -1.58
N VAL A 319 -20.66 -3.67 -2.09
CA VAL A 319 -20.49 -2.22 -2.12
C VAL A 319 -20.45 -1.73 -3.56
N GLU A 320 -20.85 -0.48 -3.74
CA GLU A 320 -20.80 0.21 -5.02
C GLU A 320 -19.65 1.21 -5.00
N TYR A 321 -18.77 1.17 -5.99
CA TYR A 321 -17.62 2.08 -6.09
C TYR A 321 -17.22 2.35 -7.54
N GLY A 322 -16.45 3.42 -7.78
CA GLY A 322 -15.92 3.81 -9.09
C GLY A 322 -16.40 5.19 -9.52
N SER A 323 -15.48 6.07 -9.90
CA SER A 323 -15.78 7.48 -10.22
C SER A 323 -16.57 7.63 -11.53
N CYS A 324 -16.09 7.02 -12.63
CA CYS A 324 -16.73 7.13 -13.96
C CYS A 324 -17.75 6.02 -14.24
N THR A 325 -17.44 4.80 -13.81
CA THR A 325 -18.28 3.61 -13.99
C THR A 325 -18.49 2.99 -12.63
N LYS A 326 -19.76 2.87 -12.20
CA LYS A 326 -20.09 2.24 -10.92
C LYS A 326 -19.98 0.73 -11.05
N HIS A 327 -19.24 0.13 -10.13
CA HIS A 327 -19.02 -1.30 -10.02
C HIS A 327 -19.64 -1.80 -8.71
N LEU A 328 -20.45 -2.84 -8.80
CA LEU A 328 -20.98 -3.57 -7.65
C LEU A 328 -20.13 -4.81 -7.43
N ASN A 329 -19.49 -4.90 -6.26
CA ASN A 329 -18.67 -6.06 -5.91
C ASN A 329 -18.76 -6.35 -4.41
N VAL A 330 -18.53 -7.60 -4.04
CA VAL A 330 -18.43 -8.00 -2.63
C VAL A 330 -17.13 -7.46 -2.06
N GLU A 331 -17.23 -6.62 -1.03
CA GLU A 331 -16.05 -6.07 -0.36
C GLU A 331 -15.49 -7.08 0.63
N VAL A 332 -14.52 -7.88 0.19
CA VAL A 332 -13.89 -8.88 1.06
C VAL A 332 -12.92 -8.26 2.06
N TYR A 333 -12.18 -7.24 1.63
CA TYR A 333 -11.21 -6.51 2.44
C TYR A 333 -11.52 -5.02 2.43
N LEU A 334 -11.56 -4.44 3.63
CA LEU A 334 -11.59 -3.01 3.84
C LEU A 334 -10.24 -2.38 3.47
N ILE A 335 -10.24 -1.08 3.18
CA ILE A 335 -9.04 -0.29 2.95
C ILE A 335 -8.46 0.12 4.32
N ASP A 336 -7.38 -0.54 4.73
CA ASP A 336 -6.63 -0.12 5.92
C ASP A 336 -5.73 1.08 5.61
N LEU A 337 -5.89 2.17 6.35
CA LEU A 337 -5.17 3.44 6.16
C LEU A 337 -4.31 3.79 7.36
N GLN A 338 -3.24 4.54 7.11
CA GLN A 338 -2.36 5.11 8.14
C GLN A 338 -2.69 6.59 8.34
N LEU A 339 -3.19 6.93 9.51
CA LEU A 339 -3.75 8.22 9.85
C LEU A 339 -2.84 8.97 10.82
N TYR A 340 -2.57 10.25 10.56
CA TYR A 340 -1.74 11.07 11.46
C TYR A 340 -2.10 12.57 11.41
N LEU A 341 -1.64 13.32 12.41
CA LEU A 341 -1.78 14.77 12.44
C LEU A 341 -0.53 15.45 11.88
N HIS A 342 -0.68 16.32 10.89
CA HIS A 342 0.41 17.17 10.44
C HIS A 342 0.74 18.24 11.52
N PRO A 343 2.03 18.52 11.82
CA PRO A 343 3.25 17.96 11.22
C PRO A 343 3.83 16.72 11.90
N ASN A 344 3.16 16.15 12.90
CA ASN A 344 3.65 14.99 13.65
C ASN A 344 3.48 13.67 12.85
N THR A 345 4.46 13.37 12.00
CA THR A 345 4.48 12.15 11.16
C THR A 345 4.79 10.85 11.93
N ASN A 346 5.10 10.93 13.23
CA ASN A 346 5.52 9.77 14.02
C ASN A 346 4.37 9.11 14.78
N ASN A 347 3.31 9.86 15.07
CA ASN A 347 2.12 9.34 15.75
C ASN A 347 1.08 8.86 14.73
N ILE A 348 1.30 7.65 14.20
CA ILE A 348 0.46 7.03 13.18
C ILE A 348 -0.54 6.08 13.85
N LYS A 349 -1.82 6.23 13.50
CA LYS A 349 -2.90 5.32 13.87
C LYS A 349 -3.39 4.57 12.63
N ARG A 350 -3.91 3.36 12.81
CA ARG A 350 -4.47 2.56 11.72
C ARG A 350 -5.97 2.49 11.85
N HIS A 351 -6.67 2.53 10.73
CA HIS A 351 -8.10 2.32 10.68
C HIS A 351 -8.52 1.80 9.31
N SER A 352 -9.49 0.90 9.30
CA SER A 352 -10.04 0.29 8.09
C SER A 352 -11.34 0.98 7.69
N PHE A 353 -11.47 1.30 6.40
CA PHE A 353 -12.65 1.93 5.83
C PHE A 353 -13.21 1.11 4.67
N SER A 354 -14.51 1.21 4.41
CA SER A 354 -15.07 0.70 3.16
C SER A 354 -14.58 1.57 2.00
N ARG A 355 -14.40 0.95 0.83
CA ARG A 355 -14.21 1.64 -0.46
C ARG A 355 -15.30 2.69 -0.72
N ALA A 356 -16.51 2.39 -0.26
CA ALA A 356 -17.69 3.22 -0.48
C ALA A 356 -17.92 4.27 0.62
N ASP A 357 -17.12 4.28 1.70
CA ASP A 357 -17.19 5.34 2.70
C ASP A 357 -16.81 6.68 2.06
N ALA A 358 -17.42 7.77 2.53
CA ALA A 358 -17.03 9.11 2.11
C ALA A 358 -15.67 9.49 2.70
N VAL A 359 -14.91 10.32 1.99
CA VAL A 359 -13.63 10.87 2.50
C VAL A 359 -13.83 11.63 3.83
N SER A 360 -14.99 12.25 4.05
CA SER A 360 -15.37 12.89 5.31
C SER A 360 -15.36 11.93 6.51
N CYS A 361 -15.69 10.65 6.30
CA CYS A 361 -15.58 9.63 7.35
C CYS A 361 -14.14 9.47 7.86
N ILE A 362 -13.13 9.59 6.97
CA ILE A 362 -11.72 9.59 7.38
C ILE A 362 -11.47 10.76 8.34
N MET A 363 -11.95 11.96 8.00
CA MET A 363 -11.79 13.14 8.85
C MET A 363 -12.38 12.92 10.24
N THR A 364 -13.62 12.41 10.31
CA THR A 364 -14.30 12.10 11.57
C THR A 364 -13.50 11.11 12.41
N VAL A 365 -13.06 10.00 11.82
CA VAL A 365 -12.25 8.99 12.53
C VAL A 365 -10.93 9.57 13.03
N ILE A 366 -10.24 10.40 12.24
CA ILE A 366 -9.01 11.05 12.74
C ILE A 366 -9.35 11.97 13.91
N LYS A 367 -10.40 12.79 13.80
CA LYS A 367 -10.80 13.69 14.89
C LYS A 367 -11.11 12.92 16.17
N GLU A 368 -11.90 11.86 16.09
CA GLU A 368 -12.20 10.98 17.23
C GLU A 368 -10.94 10.36 17.82
N GLN A 369 -10.11 9.73 16.99
CA GLN A 369 -8.92 9.05 17.46
C GLN A 369 -7.92 10.02 18.12
N PHE A 370 -7.80 11.25 17.62
CA PHE A 370 -6.88 12.24 18.16
C PHE A 370 -7.52 13.23 19.14
N ASN A 371 -8.78 12.99 19.56
CA ASN A 371 -9.54 13.84 20.48
C ASN A 371 -9.63 15.31 20.03
N ILE A 372 -9.91 15.53 18.74
CA ILE A 372 -10.08 16.86 18.13
C ILE A 372 -11.58 17.17 18.10
N PRO A 373 -12.02 18.35 18.58
CA PRO A 373 -13.43 18.75 18.50
C PRO A 373 -13.96 18.82 17.06
N ASP A 374 -15.20 18.41 16.82
CA ASP A 374 -15.81 18.42 15.49
C ASP A 374 -15.88 19.81 14.86
N THR A 375 -16.05 20.84 15.68
CA THR A 375 -16.06 22.26 15.29
C THR A 375 -14.71 22.77 14.78
N THR A 376 -13.64 21.99 14.96
CA THR A 376 -12.30 22.37 14.51
C THR A 376 -12.22 22.29 12.99
N GLU A 377 -11.86 23.40 12.35
CA GLU A 377 -11.63 23.45 10.92
C GLU A 377 -10.34 22.68 10.58
N CYS A 378 -10.46 21.70 9.69
CA CYS A 378 -9.38 20.81 9.31
C CYS A 378 -9.43 20.55 7.80
N ARG A 379 -8.31 20.10 7.24
CA ARG A 379 -8.24 19.61 5.86
C ARG A 379 -7.44 18.32 5.79
N LEU A 380 -7.82 17.45 4.85
CA LEU A 380 -7.17 16.16 4.65
C LEU A 380 -6.18 16.20 3.50
N TRP A 381 -5.04 15.56 3.69
CA TRP A 381 -4.03 15.38 2.67
C TRP A 381 -3.73 13.92 2.47
N GLN A 382 -3.66 13.50 1.22
CA GLN A 382 -3.10 12.21 0.87
C GLN A 382 -1.61 12.33 0.56
N HIS A 383 -0.83 11.39 1.10
CA HIS A 383 0.60 11.28 0.82
C HIS A 383 0.85 10.14 -0.17
N TYR A 384 1.37 10.49 -1.35
CA TYR A 384 1.72 9.52 -2.37
C TYR A 384 3.08 8.87 -2.11
N MET A 385 3.26 7.66 -2.65
CA MET A 385 4.54 6.94 -2.60
C MET A 385 5.70 7.73 -3.22
N SER A 386 5.40 8.68 -4.12
CA SER A 386 6.37 9.60 -4.74
C SER A 386 6.89 10.70 -3.80
N GLY A 387 6.34 10.83 -2.59
CA GLY A 387 6.68 11.87 -1.62
C GLY A 387 5.86 13.16 -1.77
N ASN A 388 4.95 13.23 -2.75
CA ASN A 388 4.06 14.37 -2.96
C ASN A 388 2.83 14.29 -2.05
N TYR A 389 2.33 15.47 -1.66
CA TYR A 389 1.09 15.64 -0.92
C TYR A 389 0.02 16.25 -1.83
N GLU A 390 -1.19 15.71 -1.77
CA GLU A 390 -2.35 16.28 -2.46
C GLU A 390 -3.49 16.52 -1.48
N LEU A 391 -4.15 17.66 -1.65
CA LEU A 391 -5.30 18.06 -0.85
C LEU A 391 -6.54 17.31 -1.32
N LEU A 392 -7.21 16.62 -0.40
CA LEU A 392 -8.52 16.01 -0.68
C LEU A 392 -9.59 17.09 -0.59
N THR A 393 -10.01 17.60 -1.74
CA THR A 393 -10.94 18.75 -1.86
C THR A 393 -12.40 18.34 -1.81
N ASP A 394 -12.75 17.26 -2.51
CA ASP A 394 -14.06 16.63 -2.41
C ASP A 394 -14.03 15.63 -1.25
N VAL A 395 -14.75 15.97 -0.17
CA VAL A 395 -14.87 15.13 1.03
C VAL A 395 -16.11 14.24 1.00
N GLU A 396 -17.04 14.46 0.08
CA GLU A 396 -18.27 13.66 -0.04
C GLU A 396 -18.08 12.50 -1.03
N GLN A 397 -17.08 12.58 -1.91
CA GLN A 397 -16.72 11.45 -2.76
C GLN A 397 -16.28 10.22 -1.93
N ALA A 398 -16.47 9.04 -2.53
CA ALA A 398 -16.04 7.78 -1.93
C ALA A 398 -14.50 7.68 -1.85
N ILE A 399 -13.99 6.98 -0.85
CA ILE A 399 -12.54 6.76 -0.65
C ILE A 399 -11.88 6.16 -1.90
N SER A 400 -12.53 5.18 -2.53
CA SER A 400 -12.01 4.59 -3.78
C SER A 400 -11.97 5.59 -4.94
N ASP A 401 -12.94 6.49 -5.01
CA ASP A 401 -13.09 7.46 -6.10
C ASP A 401 -12.06 8.58 -5.96
N ALA A 402 -11.62 8.87 -4.72
CA ALA A 402 -10.50 9.73 -4.39
C ALA A 402 -9.12 9.14 -4.76
N GLY A 403 -9.06 7.89 -5.24
CA GLY A 403 -7.81 7.21 -5.58
C GLY A 403 -6.98 6.81 -4.36
N ILE A 404 -7.64 6.60 -3.21
CA ILE A 404 -6.97 6.19 -1.96
C ILE A 404 -6.90 4.66 -1.91
N TYR A 405 -5.69 4.14 -1.68
CA TYR A 405 -5.43 2.69 -1.63
C TYR A 405 -4.96 2.23 -0.25
N GLY A 406 -5.01 0.92 -0.01
CA GLY A 406 -4.58 0.33 1.25
C GLY A 406 -3.13 0.66 1.60
N SER A 407 -2.85 0.79 2.89
CA SER A 407 -1.58 1.20 3.49
C SER A 407 -1.12 2.63 3.18
N GLN A 408 -1.94 3.45 2.51
CA GLN A 408 -1.62 4.85 2.24
C GLN A 408 -1.68 5.71 3.51
N LYS A 409 -0.86 6.76 3.54
CA LYS A 409 -0.81 7.72 4.64
C LYS A 409 -1.73 8.91 4.35
N ILE A 410 -2.64 9.19 5.27
CA ILE A 410 -3.53 10.34 5.24
C ILE A 410 -3.20 11.25 6.43
N ALA A 411 -2.95 12.52 6.13
CA ALA A 411 -2.67 13.55 7.11
C ALA A 411 -3.90 14.41 7.35
N LEU A 412 -4.26 14.65 8.61
CA LEU A 412 -5.16 15.73 8.97
C LEU A 412 -4.34 16.95 9.37
N GLU A 413 -4.61 18.08 8.74
CA GLU A 413 -4.04 19.36 9.09
C GLU A 413 -5.10 20.21 9.79
N ILE A 414 -4.73 20.78 10.93
CA ILE A 414 -5.61 21.61 11.76
C ILE A 414 -5.32 23.08 11.45
N ARG A 415 -6.37 23.89 11.28
CA ARG A 415 -6.22 25.33 11.08
C ARG A 415 -5.70 26.00 12.35
N ASN A 416 -4.77 26.94 12.20
CA ASN A 416 -4.22 27.68 13.34
C ASN A 416 -5.27 28.64 13.94
N PRO A 417 -5.16 28.99 15.24
CA PRO A 417 -6.05 29.97 15.88
C PRO A 417 -6.05 31.36 15.22
N ASP A 418 -4.98 31.72 14.52
CA ASP A 418 -4.86 32.98 13.77
C ASP A 418 -5.55 32.93 12.38
N GLY A 419 -6.23 31.82 12.06
CA GLY A 419 -6.91 31.60 10.79
C GLY A 419 -5.99 31.19 9.64
N THR A 420 -4.69 31.04 9.86
CA THR A 420 -3.76 30.54 8.85
C THR A 420 -3.68 29.02 8.85
N TRP A 421 -3.15 28.43 7.78
CA TRP A 421 -2.80 27.01 7.74
C TRP A 421 -1.31 26.82 8.10
N PRO A 422 -0.95 25.76 8.84
CA PRO A 422 0.45 25.38 9.08
C PRO A 422 1.27 25.39 7.77
N LYS A 423 2.25 26.28 7.67
CA LYS A 423 3.05 26.42 6.44
C LYS A 423 3.76 25.11 6.11
N SER A 424 3.50 24.55 4.94
CA SER A 424 4.42 23.63 4.26
C SER A 424 5.77 24.33 4.18
N LYS A 425 6.74 23.89 4.98
CA LYS A 425 8.14 24.27 4.77
C LYS A 425 8.61 23.52 3.54
N THR A 426 8.31 24.03 2.34
CA THR A 426 9.16 23.79 1.17
C THR A 426 10.54 24.30 1.54
N LYS A 427 11.45 23.37 1.81
CA LYS A 427 12.89 23.62 1.94
C LYS A 427 13.56 23.17 0.67
#